data_AF-A0A0G0EXT1-F1
#
_entry.id   AF-A0A0G0EXT1-F1
#
_cell.length_a   1.000
_cell.length_b   1.000
_cell.length_c   1.000
_cell.angle_alpha   90.00
_cell.angle_beta   90.00
_cell.angle_gamma   90.00
#
_symmetry.space_group_name_H-M   'P 1'
#
loop_
_entity.id
_entity.type
_entity.pdbx_description
1 polymer ?
#
loop_
_entity_poly.entity_id
_entity_poly.type
_entity_poly.pdbx_seq_one_letter_code
_entity_poly.pdbx_strand_id
1 'polypeptide(L)'
;MLGSKNVHIIDNRKGKIKKGLINVLPLGYLKFHKIKADLFISTWALSESSKFSQDYVTEHDWFGAKSFLLTFQKGSKSFPYADNIGKLLREKGGTIKGISFLPNNYYGFKT
;
A
#
# COMPACT_ATOMS: atom_id res chain seq x y z
N MET A 1 -1.76 -19.21 -14.19
CA MET A 1 -2.67 -18.72 -13.13
C MET A 1 -2.23 -19.31 -11.79
N LEU A 2 -2.26 -18.51 -10.71
CA LEU A 2 -1.99 -19.02 -9.37
C LEU A 2 -3.24 -19.74 -8.87
N GLY A 3 -3.14 -21.04 -8.60
CA GLY A 3 -4.26 -21.85 -8.07
C GLY A 3 -4.35 -21.78 -6.53
N SER A 4 -5.33 -22.48 -5.96
CA SER A 4 -5.56 -22.60 -4.51
C SER A 4 -4.37 -23.14 -3.72
N LYS A 5 -3.39 -23.76 -4.40
CA LYS A 5 -2.11 -24.20 -3.82
C LYS A 5 -1.18 -23.03 -3.46
N ASN A 6 -1.35 -21.86 -4.08
CA ASN A 6 -0.45 -20.70 -3.95
C ASN A 6 -1.14 -19.48 -3.32
N VAL A 7 -2.48 -19.43 -3.35
CA VAL A 7 -3.28 -18.31 -2.84
C VAL A 7 -4.22 -18.79 -1.74
N HIS A 8 -4.18 -18.12 -0.59
CA HIS A 8 -5.12 -18.31 0.51
C HIS A 8 -5.99 -17.05 0.67
N ILE A 9 -7.29 -17.18 0.39
CA ILE A 9 -8.26 -16.13 0.67
C ILE A 9 -8.73 -16.28 2.12
N ILE A 10 -8.66 -15.20 2.90
CA ILE A 10 -9.15 -15.12 4.27
C ILE A 10 -10.56 -14.54 4.22
N ASP A 11 -11.56 -15.43 4.22
CA ASP A 11 -12.98 -15.10 4.03
C ASP A 11 -13.76 -14.94 5.34
N ASN A 12 -13.10 -15.11 6.49
CA ASN A 12 -13.72 -14.95 7.80
C ASN A 12 -12.75 -14.41 8.86
N ARG A 13 -13.30 -13.88 9.95
CA ARG A 13 -12.54 -13.21 11.03
C ARG A 13 -11.55 -14.11 11.77
N LYS A 14 -11.74 -15.43 11.72
CA LYS A 14 -10.89 -16.43 12.39
C LYS A 14 -9.88 -17.07 11.43
N GLY A 15 -9.91 -16.71 10.15
CA GLY A 15 -8.92 -17.16 9.19
C GLY A 15 -7.52 -16.75 9.63
N LYS A 16 -6.53 -17.55 9.24
CA LYS A 16 -5.14 -17.33 9.66
C LYS A 16 -4.28 -17.11 8.43
N ILE A 17 -3.27 -16.26 8.56
CA ILE A 17 -2.22 -16.15 7.56
C ILE A 17 -1.51 -17.49 7.44
N LYS A 18 -1.42 -18.02 6.21
CA LYS A 18 -0.67 -19.23 5.88
C LYS A 18 0.69 -18.86 5.33
N LYS A 19 1.75 -19.24 6.04
CA LYS A 19 3.14 -19.02 5.63
C LYS A 19 3.42 -19.70 4.30
N GLY A 20 4.19 -19.04 3.42
CA GLY A 20 4.56 -19.56 2.11
C GLY A 20 3.49 -19.37 1.02
N LEU A 21 2.32 -18.80 1.35
CA LEU A 21 1.25 -18.50 0.41
C LEU A 21 1.04 -16.99 0.25
N ILE A 22 0.42 -16.60 -0.86
CA ILE A 22 -0.15 -15.26 -1.03
C ILE A 22 -1.46 -15.23 -0.26
N ASN A 23 -1.54 -14.40 0.78
CA ASN A 23 -2.73 -14.27 1.62
C ASN A 23 -3.54 -13.05 1.18
N VAL A 24 -4.79 -13.26 0.77
CA VAL A 24 -5.73 -12.18 0.42
C VAL A 24 -6.61 -11.92 1.63
N LEU A 25 -6.37 -10.78 2.29
CA LEU A 25 -7.09 -10.35 3.49
C LEU A 25 -7.99 -9.16 3.17
N PRO A 26 -9.32 -9.27 3.32
CA PRO A 26 -10.21 -8.12 3.26
C PRO A 26 -9.85 -7.09 4.34
N LEU A 27 -9.79 -5.80 3.97
CA LEU A 27 -9.41 -4.72 4.88
C LEU A 27 -10.26 -4.68 6.16
N GLY A 28 -11.55 -4.96 6.06
CA GLY A 28 -12.47 -5.01 7.22
C GLY A 28 -12.11 -6.07 8.26
N TYR A 29 -11.27 -7.05 7.92
CA TYR A 29 -10.77 -8.06 8.84
C TYR A 29 -9.40 -7.74 9.43
N LEU A 30 -8.73 -6.67 8.97
CA LEU A 30 -7.39 -6.30 9.44
C LEU A 30 -7.33 -6.17 10.97
N LYS A 31 -8.35 -5.59 11.61
CA LYS A 31 -8.39 -5.45 13.08
C LYS A 31 -8.34 -6.76 13.87
N PHE A 32 -8.61 -7.90 13.22
CA PHE A 32 -8.51 -9.23 13.82
C PHE A 32 -7.17 -9.92 13.53
N HIS A 33 -6.28 -9.26 12.78
CA HIS A 33 -5.02 -9.82 12.31
C HIS A 33 -3.86 -8.90 12.69
N LYS A 34 -2.85 -9.46 13.36
CA LYS A 34 -1.60 -8.73 13.59
C LYS A 34 -0.70 -8.87 12.37
N ILE A 35 -0.64 -7.83 11.54
CA ILE A 35 0.24 -7.76 10.38
C ILE A 35 1.54 -7.06 10.77
N LYS A 36 2.66 -7.63 10.34
CA LYS A 36 3.98 -7.01 10.39
C LYS A 36 4.66 -7.31 9.06
N ALA A 37 4.47 -6.41 8.10
CA ALA A 37 5.11 -6.53 6.81
C ALA A 37 6.56 -6.03 6.88
N ASP A 38 7.44 -6.57 6.03
CA ASP A 38 8.78 -6.00 5.84
C ASP A 38 8.76 -4.88 4.79
N LEU A 39 7.87 -5.00 3.81
CA LEU A 39 7.73 -4.11 2.66
C LEU A 39 6.25 -3.80 2.39
N PHE A 40 5.92 -2.51 2.25
CA PHE A 40 4.63 -2.06 1.74
C PHE A 40 4.77 -1.63 0.28
N ILE A 41 3.90 -2.19 -0.58
CA ILE A 41 3.88 -1.88 -2.02
C ILE A 41 2.49 -1.33 -2.37
N SER A 42 2.45 -0.20 -3.05
CA SER A 42 1.24 0.27 -3.70
C SER A 42 1.58 0.96 -5.01
N THR A 43 1.09 0.41 -6.12
CA THR A 43 1.31 0.98 -7.44
C THR A 43 0.05 1.69 -7.93
N TRP A 44 -0.01 3.02 -7.80
CA TRP A 44 -1.15 3.92 -8.07
C TRP A 44 -2.42 3.69 -7.24
N ALA A 45 -2.67 2.47 -6.75
CA ALA A 45 -3.90 2.16 -6.01
C ALA A 45 -4.11 3.07 -4.79
N LEU A 46 -3.06 3.37 -4.01
CA LEU A 46 -3.19 4.23 -2.83
C LEU A 46 -3.35 5.71 -3.19
N SER A 47 -2.66 6.21 -4.22
CA SER A 47 -2.79 7.60 -4.68
C SER A 47 -4.14 7.87 -5.36
N GLU A 48 -4.73 6.87 -6.02
CA GLU A 48 -6.07 6.94 -6.62
C GLU A 48 -7.20 6.69 -5.61
N SER A 49 -6.85 6.31 -4.38
CA SER A 49 -7.81 6.12 -3.31
C SER A 49 -8.19 7.46 -2.65
N SER A 50 -9.34 7.45 -1.97
CA SER A 50 -9.79 8.58 -1.16
C SER A 50 -8.76 8.98 -0.09
N LYS A 51 -8.78 10.24 0.36
CA LYS A 51 -7.95 10.69 1.48
C LYS A 51 -8.15 9.81 2.72
N PHE A 52 -9.40 9.45 3.03
CA PHE A 52 -9.73 8.54 4.14
C PHE A 52 -8.97 7.21 4.04
N SER A 53 -8.90 6.62 2.85
CA SER A 53 -8.15 5.36 2.63
C SER A 53 -6.64 5.53 2.79
N GLN A 54 -6.09 6.67 2.36
CA GLN A 54 -4.67 6.99 2.57
C GLN A 54 -4.35 7.17 4.06
N ASP A 55 -5.18 7.95 4.76
CA ASP A 55 -5.05 8.20 6.20
C ASP A 55 -5.12 6.87 6.97
N TYR A 56 -6.09 6.00 6.63
CA TYR A 56 -6.23 4.69 7.25
C TYR A 56 -4.94 3.86 7.21
N VAL A 57 -4.26 3.79 6.06
CA VAL A 57 -2.99 3.06 5.94
C VAL A 57 -1.92 3.66 6.86
N THR A 58 -1.85 4.99 6.93
CA THR A 58 -0.84 5.68 7.75
C THR A 58 -1.11 5.58 9.26
N GLU A 59 -2.38 5.66 9.67
CA GLU A 59 -2.81 5.48 11.07
C GLU A 59 -2.55 4.05 11.56
N HIS A 60 -2.55 3.08 10.65
CA HIS A 60 -2.17 1.68 10.94
C HIS A 60 -0.68 1.40 10.71
N ASP A 61 0.15 2.46 10.77
CA ASP A 61 1.61 2.43 10.60
C ASP A 61 2.07 1.58 9.41
N TRP A 62 1.38 1.73 8.27
CA TRP A 62 1.70 0.99 7.05
C TRP A 62 1.78 -0.53 7.25
N PHE A 63 0.94 -1.04 8.16
CA PHE A 63 0.89 -2.45 8.56
C PHE A 63 2.24 -2.99 9.07
N GLY A 64 3.00 -2.10 9.74
CA GLY A 64 4.31 -2.38 10.34
C GLY A 64 5.48 -2.39 9.36
N ALA A 65 5.25 -2.00 8.09
CA ALA A 65 6.29 -2.00 7.06
C ALA A 65 7.40 -0.98 7.34
N LYS A 66 8.64 -1.42 7.16
CA LYS A 66 9.83 -0.56 7.25
C LYS A 66 10.31 -0.08 5.90
N SER A 67 10.14 -0.91 4.88
CA SER A 67 10.49 -0.61 3.50
C SER A 67 9.24 -0.27 2.68
N PHE A 68 9.41 0.54 1.64
CA PHE A 68 8.33 1.07 0.82
C PHE A 68 8.70 1.06 -0.65
N LEU A 69 7.74 0.63 -1.48
CA LEU A 69 7.72 0.87 -2.92
C LEU A 69 6.35 1.45 -3.28
N LEU A 70 6.33 2.74 -3.56
CA LEU A 70 5.12 3.47 -3.89
C LEU A 70 5.22 4.02 -5.30
N THR A 71 4.13 3.97 -6.05
CA THR A 71 3.97 4.82 -7.22
C THR A 71 2.74 5.70 -7.06
N PHE A 72 2.89 6.95 -7.46
CA PHE A 72 1.84 7.95 -7.34
C PHE A 72 2.01 9.02 -8.41
N GLN A 73 0.95 9.78 -8.62
CA GLN A 73 0.85 10.83 -9.60
C GLN A 73 0.60 12.18 -8.92
N LYS A 74 0.87 13.26 -9.65
CA LYS A 74 0.45 14.60 -9.24
C LYS A 74 -1.08 14.66 -9.09
N GLY A 75 -1.55 15.42 -8.11
CA GLY A 75 -2.98 15.67 -7.91
C GLY A 75 -3.67 16.16 -9.19
N SER A 76 -4.93 15.75 -9.36
CA SER A 76 -5.79 16.14 -10.48
C SER A 76 -7.23 16.34 -9.99
N LYS A 77 -8.14 16.79 -10.87
CA LYS A 77 -9.56 16.93 -10.52
C LYS A 77 -10.19 15.60 -10.08
N SER A 78 -9.81 14.49 -10.71
CA SER A 78 -10.32 13.15 -10.37
C SER A 78 -9.65 12.55 -9.14
N PHE A 79 -8.39 12.92 -8.88
CA PHE A 79 -7.60 12.42 -7.76
C PHE A 79 -6.93 13.59 -7.02
N PRO A 80 -7.70 14.39 -6.26
CA PRO A 80 -7.20 15.61 -5.64
C PRO A 80 -6.15 15.37 -4.56
N TYR A 81 -6.02 14.14 -4.07
CA TYR A 81 -5.10 13.75 -2.99
C TYR A 81 -3.98 12.82 -3.48
N ALA A 82 -3.77 12.67 -4.79
CA ALA A 82 -2.80 11.70 -5.31
C ALA A 82 -1.35 12.00 -4.91
N ASP A 83 -0.98 13.27 -4.84
CA ASP A 83 0.37 13.73 -4.49
C ASP A 83 0.65 13.69 -2.98
N ASN A 84 -0.38 13.54 -2.15
CA ASN A 84 -0.23 13.37 -0.70
C ASN A 84 0.64 12.16 -0.34
N ILE A 85 0.64 11.11 -1.17
CA ILE A 85 1.52 9.94 -1.00
C ILE A 85 3.00 10.34 -0.93
N GLY A 86 3.41 11.33 -1.73
CA GLY A 86 4.78 11.85 -1.70
C GLY A 86 5.10 12.55 -0.38
N LYS A 87 4.15 13.29 0.20
CA LYS A 87 4.31 13.90 1.52
C LYS A 87 4.47 12.82 2.61
N LEU A 88 3.54 11.88 2.65
CA LEU A 88 3.52 10.80 3.65
C LEU A 88 4.80 9.94 3.61
N LEU A 89 5.32 9.67 2.41
CA LEU A 89 6.58 8.94 2.25
C LEU A 89 7.79 9.72 2.77
N ARG A 90 7.86 11.04 2.50
CA ARG A 90 8.95 11.89 3.00
C ARG A 90 8.96 11.99 4.52
N GLU A 91 7.80 12.03 5.16
CA GLU A 91 7.68 12.01 6.63
C GLU A 91 8.28 10.73 7.24
N LYS A 92 8.30 9.63 6.48
CA LYS A 92 8.98 8.38 6.86
C LYS A 92 10.47 8.35 6.46
N GLY A 93 11.01 9.42 5.88
CA GLY A 93 12.40 9.49 5.40
C GLY A 93 12.61 8.86 4.02
N GLY A 94 11.55 8.69 3.23
CA GLY A 94 11.65 8.13 1.88
C GLY A 94 12.09 9.14 0.82
N THR A 95 12.55 8.59 -0.30
CA THR A 95 13.02 9.32 -1.49
C THR A 95 12.01 9.21 -2.62
N ILE A 96 11.97 10.23 -3.48
CA ILE A 96 11.03 10.30 -4.61
C ILE A 96 11.82 10.57 -5.88
N LYS A 97 11.50 9.83 -6.94
CA LYS A 97 12.08 9.98 -8.29
C LYS A 97 10.95 10.14 -9.30
N GLY A 98 11.05 11.14 -10.19
CA GLY A 98 10.13 11.28 -11.31
C GLY A 98 10.28 10.14 -12.32
N ILE A 99 9.20 9.74 -12.98
CA ILE A 99 9.19 8.76 -14.06
C ILE A 99 9.43 9.51 -15.38
N SER A 100 10.60 9.30 -16.00
CA SER A 100 11.04 10.07 -17.17
C SER A 100 10.10 9.96 -18.38
N PHE A 101 9.55 8.77 -18.62
CA PHE A 101 8.63 8.49 -19.73
C PHE A 101 7.16 8.76 -19.39
N LEU A 102 6.85 9.15 -18.15
CA LEU A 102 5.48 9.41 -17.71
C LEU A 102 5.46 10.67 -16.82
N PRO A 103 5.37 11.87 -17.43
CA PRO A 103 5.38 13.13 -16.71
C PRO A 103 4.34 13.17 -15.58
N ASN A 104 4.64 13.89 -14.49
CA ASN A 104 3.80 14.00 -13.29
C ASN A 104 3.54 12.68 -12.55
N ASN A 105 4.31 11.63 -12.82
CA ASN A 105 4.27 10.38 -12.08
C ASN A 105 5.61 10.13 -11.40
N TYR A 106 5.58 9.42 -10.29
CA TYR A 106 6.72 9.29 -9.39
C TYR A 106 6.84 7.87 -8.85
N TYR A 107 8.08 7.41 -8.73
CA TYR A 107 8.45 6.31 -7.85
C TYR A 107 8.86 6.86 -6.48
N GLY A 108 8.39 6.22 -5.43
CA GLY A 108 8.74 6.49 -4.04
C GLY A 108 9.38 5.27 -3.40
N PHE A 109 10.52 5.45 -2.73
CA PHE A 109 11.27 4.38 -2.10
C PHE A 109 11.68 4.74 -0.68
N LYS A 110 11.64 3.75 0.20
CA LYS A 110 12.37 3.77 1.47
C LYS A 110 12.86 2.37 1.77
N THR A 111 14.10 2.26 2.22
CA THR A 111 14.72 1.04 2.72
C THR A 111 14.89 1.08 4.24
#